data_AF-A0A1I2JMZ8-F1
#
_entry.id   AF-A0A1I2JMZ8-F1
#
_cell.length_a   1.000
_cell.length_b   1.000
_cell.length_c   1.000
_cell.angle_alpha   90.00
_cell.angle_beta   90.00
_cell.angle_gamma   90.00
#
_symmetry.space_group_name_H-M   'P 1'
#
loop_
_entity.id
_entity.type
_entity.pdbx_description
1 polymer ?
#
loop_
_entity_poly.entity_id
_entity_poly.type
_entity_poly.pdbx_seq_one_letter_code
_entity_poly.pdbx_strand_id
1 'polypeptide(L)'
;MARIENYGQDQPTEQDAVRALADLVGPQMAEGLWGLSVQALGLRRPVSTPAELRRVAEHVMEVGELSRVAGRSLKVRIITYEALARTVKA
;
A
#
# COMPACT_ATOMS: atom_id res chain seq x y z
N MET A 1 -4.77 -15.45 2.13
CA MET A 1 -4.17 -14.15 2.50
C MET A 1 -3.48 -14.34 3.83
N ALA A 2 -2.25 -13.87 4.01
CA ALA A 2 -1.55 -14.04 5.28
C ALA A 2 -2.16 -13.09 6.33
N ARG A 3 -2.63 -13.66 7.44
CA ARG A 3 -3.26 -12.92 8.54
C ARG A 3 -2.46 -13.14 9.82
N ILE A 4 -2.32 -12.11 10.63
CA ILE A 4 -1.75 -12.25 11.96
C ILE A 4 -2.90 -12.63 12.90
N GLU A 5 -3.06 -13.93 13.16
CA GLU A 5 -4.25 -14.51 13.82
C GLU A 5 -4.61 -13.81 15.14
N ASN A 6 -3.62 -13.57 16.00
CA ASN A 6 -3.82 -12.96 17.33
C ASN A 6 -4.27 -11.49 17.30
N TYR A 7 -4.14 -10.82 16.15
CA TYR A 7 -4.46 -9.40 16.00
C TYR A 7 -5.53 -9.16 14.93
N GLY A 8 -5.99 -10.22 14.26
CA GLY A 8 -6.94 -10.12 13.17
C GLY A 8 -6.47 -9.31 11.95
N GLN A 9 -5.18 -8.94 11.88
CA GLN A 9 -4.64 -8.02 10.88
C GLN A 9 -4.22 -8.77 9.61
N ASP A 10 -4.88 -8.45 8.49
CA ASP A 10 -4.52 -8.98 7.18
C ASP A 10 -3.29 -8.28 6.60
N GLN A 11 -2.49 -9.02 5.84
CA GLN A 11 -1.40 -8.45 5.05
C GLN A 11 -1.99 -7.48 4.01
N PRO A 12 -1.52 -6.22 3.96
CA PRO A 12 -1.94 -5.28 2.92
C PRO A 12 -1.59 -5.80 1.53
N THR A 13 -2.51 -5.66 0.58
CA THR A 13 -2.30 -6.05 -0.82
C THR A 13 -2.27 -4.83 -1.75
N GLU A 14 -1.76 -5.01 -2.98
CA GLU A 14 -1.89 -3.99 -4.04
C GLU A 14 -3.37 -3.64 -4.29
N GLN A 15 -4.26 -4.62 -4.29
CA GLN A 15 -5.68 -4.38 -4.55
C GLN A 15 -6.31 -3.49 -3.47
N ASP A 16 -5.99 -3.72 -2.20
CA ASP A 16 -6.44 -2.87 -1.09
C ASP A 16 -5.93 -1.44 -1.23
N ALA A 17 -4.67 -1.30 -1.65
CA ALA A 17 -4.01 -0.02 -1.86
C ALA A 17 -4.66 0.79 -2.99
N VAL A 18 -4.84 0.16 -4.16
CA VAL A 18 -5.46 0.79 -5.34
C VAL A 18 -6.91 1.16 -5.04
N ARG A 19 -7.66 0.30 -4.34
CA ARG A 19 -9.04 0.59 -3.95
C ARG A 19 -9.12 1.80 -3.00
N ALA A 20 -8.28 1.84 -1.97
CA ALA A 20 -8.26 2.98 -1.03
C ALA A 20 -7.86 4.30 -1.72
N LEU A 21 -6.98 4.24 -2.72
CA LEU A 21 -6.65 5.40 -3.55
C LEU A 21 -7.85 5.80 -4.43
N ALA A 22 -8.53 4.83 -5.06
CA ALA A 22 -9.71 5.05 -5.89
C ALA A 22 -10.86 5.72 -5.15
N ASP A 23 -11.05 5.39 -3.87
CA ASP A 23 -12.08 6.02 -3.01
C ASP A 23 -11.86 7.53 -2.84
N LEU A 24 -10.63 8.03 -3.04
CA LEU A 24 -10.28 9.45 -2.89
C LEU A 24 -10.14 10.19 -4.22
N VAL A 25 -9.49 9.59 -5.22
CA VAL A 25 -9.15 10.26 -6.49
C VAL A 25 -9.92 9.74 -7.70
N GLY A 26 -10.78 8.74 -7.50
CA GLY A 26 -11.50 8.04 -8.55
C GLY A 26 -10.69 6.88 -9.16
N PRO A 27 -11.37 5.85 -9.70
CA PRO A 27 -10.74 4.58 -10.10
C PRO A 27 -9.73 4.72 -11.25
N GLN A 28 -10.04 5.55 -12.25
CA GLN A 28 -9.16 5.74 -13.41
C GLN A 28 -7.86 6.42 -13.00
N MET A 29 -7.95 7.45 -12.16
CA MET A 29 -6.77 8.16 -11.67
C MET A 29 -5.97 7.26 -10.72
N ALA A 30 -6.62 6.50 -9.85
CA ALA A 30 -5.94 5.58 -8.95
C ALA A 30 -5.12 4.52 -9.69
N GLU A 31 -5.69 3.87 -10.71
CA GLU A 31 -4.94 2.90 -11.52
C GLU A 31 -3.79 3.54 -12.29
N GLY A 32 -4.01 4.73 -12.86
CA GLY A 32 -2.96 5.48 -13.56
C GLY A 32 -1.81 5.87 -12.63
N LEU A 33 -2.11 6.51 -11.50
CA LEU A 33 -1.10 6.95 -10.52
C LEU A 33 -0.35 5.77 -9.91
N TRP A 34 -1.06 4.70 -9.55
CA TRP A 34 -0.43 3.51 -9.00
C TRP A 34 0.46 2.83 -10.05
N GLY A 35 -0.04 2.61 -11.26
CA GLY A 35 0.70 2.00 -12.36
C GLY A 35 1.96 2.76 -12.74
N LEU A 36 1.87 4.09 -12.88
CA LEU A 36 3.03 4.95 -13.15
C LEU A 36 4.04 4.90 -12.01
N SER A 37 3.57 4.87 -10.76
CA SER A 37 4.45 4.78 -9.59
C SER A 37 5.20 3.45 -9.52
N VAL A 38 4.51 2.34 -9.79
CA VAL A 38 5.14 1.02 -9.88
C VAL A 38 6.21 1.00 -10.97
N GLN A 39 5.90 1.55 -12.15
CA GLN A 39 6.83 1.64 -13.27
C GLN A 39 8.04 2.53 -12.94
N ALA A 40 7.84 3.71 -12.37
CA ALA A 40 8.90 4.64 -11.99
C ALA A 40 9.90 4.04 -10.99
N LEU A 41 9.41 3.13 -10.13
CA LEU A 41 10.23 2.41 -9.15
C LEU A 41 10.89 1.13 -9.71
N GLY A 42 10.67 0.80 -10.99
CA GLY A 42 11.19 -0.42 -11.62
C GLY A 42 10.57 -1.71 -11.07
N LEU A 43 9.38 -1.62 -10.48
CA LEU A 43 8.67 -2.75 -9.88
C LEU A 43 7.73 -3.41 -10.89
N ARG A 44 7.26 -4.62 -10.57
CA ARG A 44 6.26 -5.35 -11.37
C ARG A 44 4.95 -5.48 -10.61
N ARG A 45 3.84 -5.37 -11.34
CA ARG A 45 2.51 -5.66 -10.81
C ARG A 45 2.22 -7.18 -10.91
N PRO A 46 1.47 -7.75 -9.96
CA PRO A 46 1.04 -7.12 -8.72
C PRO A 46 2.22 -6.99 -7.73
N VAL A 47 2.26 -5.87 -7.01
CA VAL A 47 3.21 -5.66 -5.91
C VAL A 47 2.80 -6.55 -4.73
N SER A 48 3.71 -7.41 -4.28
CA SER A 48 3.39 -8.52 -3.38
C SER A 48 4.01 -8.42 -1.99
N THR A 49 5.06 -7.62 -1.83
CA THR A 49 5.74 -7.47 -0.54
C THR A 49 5.34 -6.18 0.17
N PRO A 50 5.22 -6.18 1.53
CA PRO A 50 4.97 -4.96 2.28
C PRO A 50 6.00 -3.86 2.04
N ALA A 51 7.26 -4.23 1.85
CA ALA A 51 8.35 -3.30 1.57
C ALA A 51 8.17 -2.57 0.22
N GLU A 52 7.83 -3.30 -0.83
CA GLU A 52 7.54 -2.71 -2.15
C GLU A 52 6.26 -1.87 -2.11
N LEU A 53 5.19 -2.36 -1.47
CA LEU A 53 3.95 -1.59 -1.30
C LEU A 53 4.21 -0.26 -0.60
N ARG A 54 5.09 -0.25 0.42
CA ARG A 54 5.48 0.98 1.12
C ARG A 54 6.20 1.94 0.18
N ARG A 55 7.13 1.45 -0.65
CA ARG A 55 7.84 2.28 -1.64
C ARG A 55 6.89 2.92 -2.64
N VAL A 56 5.93 2.16 -3.16
CA VAL A 56 4.90 2.68 -4.08
C VAL A 56 4.02 3.70 -3.36
N ALA A 57 3.58 3.39 -2.14
CA ALA A 57 2.78 4.30 -1.34
C ALA A 57 3.48 5.65 -1.12
N GLU A 58 4.77 5.63 -0.80
CA GLU A 58 5.60 6.83 -0.61
C GLU A 58 5.74 7.64 -1.90
N HIS A 59 5.96 6.99 -3.03
CA HIS A 59 6.07 7.68 -4.31
C HIS A 59 4.73 8.31 -4.76
N VAL A 60 3.60 7.63 -4.54
CA VAL A 60 2.25 8.18 -4.82
C VAL A 60 1.98 9.46 -4.01
N MET A 61 2.59 9.63 -2.84
CA MET A 61 2.43 10.85 -2.02
C MET A 61 3.03 12.10 -2.65
N GLU A 62 3.88 11.97 -3.67
CA GLU A 62 4.55 13.10 -4.32
C GLU A 62 3.63 13.82 -5.31
N VAL A 63 2.52 13.21 -5.72
CA VAL A 63 1.68 13.71 -6.83
C VAL A 63 0.67 14.77 -6.40
N GLY A 64 0.07 14.65 -5.22
CA GLY A 64 -0.99 15.57 -4.78
C GLY A 64 -1.57 15.23 -3.42
N GLU A 65 -2.38 16.13 -2.86
CA GLU A 65 -2.83 16.03 -1.45
C GLU A 65 -3.71 14.81 -1.16
N LEU A 66 -4.66 14.48 -2.04
CA LEU A 66 -5.50 13.29 -1.85
C LEU A 66 -4.69 11.98 -1.98
N SER A 67 -3.78 11.91 -2.95
CA SER A 67 -2.83 10.80 -3.09
C SER A 67 -1.90 10.69 -1.89
N ARG A 68 -1.48 11.83 -1.30
CA ARG A 68 -0.69 11.89 -0.07
C ARG A 68 -1.46 11.31 1.12
N VAL A 69 -2.75 11.59 1.25
CA VAL A 69 -3.61 11.00 2.30
C VAL A 69 -3.72 9.49 2.14
N ALA A 70 -4.05 9.00 0.93
CA ALA A 70 -4.12 7.56 0.64
C ALA A 70 -2.79 6.86 0.91
N GLY A 71 -1.68 7.42 0.41
CA GLY A 71 -0.34 6.88 0.63
C GLY A 71 0.03 6.81 2.11
N ARG A 72 -0.25 7.85 2.90
CA ARG A 72 0.00 7.85 4.36
C ARG A 72 -0.81 6.78 5.07
N SER A 73 -2.10 6.67 4.75
CA SER A 73 -2.97 5.64 5.33
C SER A 73 -2.44 4.23 5.06
N LEU A 74 -2.06 3.94 3.81
CA LEU A 74 -1.48 2.67 3.42
C LEU A 74 -0.15 2.40 4.14
N LYS A 75 0.74 3.39 4.19
CA LYS A 75 2.04 3.29 4.89
C LYS A 75 1.84 2.93 6.37
N VAL A 76 0.89 3.56 7.05
CA VAL A 76 0.56 3.23 8.46
C VAL A 76 0.09 1.78 8.57
N ARG A 77 -0.85 1.33 7.72
CA ARG A 77 -1.32 -0.07 7.71
C ARG A 77 -0.19 -1.08 7.52
N ILE A 78 0.75 -0.78 6.62
CA ILE A 78 1.94 -1.61 6.37
C ILE A 78 2.85 -1.67 7.59
N ILE A 79 3.21 -0.51 8.17
CA ILE A 79 4.09 -0.45 9.35
C ILE A 79 3.46 -1.20 10.53
N THR A 80 2.16 -1.04 10.74
CA THR A 80 1.42 -1.76 11.78
C THR A 80 1.47 -3.27 11.55
N TYR A 81 1.20 -3.73 10.32
CA TYR A 81 1.30 -5.15 9.98
C TYR A 81 2.73 -5.69 10.22
N GLU A 82 3.75 -4.99 9.73
CA GLU A 82 5.15 -5.41 9.92
C GLU A 82 5.55 -5.45 11.40
N ALA A 83 5.08 -4.51 12.22
CA ALA A 83 5.34 -4.49 13.66
C ALA A 83 4.70 -5.69 14.35
N LEU A 84 3.43 -5.96 14.09
CA LEU A 84 2.72 -7.12 14.63
C LEU A 84 3.34 -8.45 14.18
N ALA A 85 3.77 -8.53 12.91
CA ALA A 85 4.37 -9.73 12.35
C ALA A 85 5.72 -10.05 13.02
N ARG A 86 6.47 -9.02 13.46
CA ARG A 86 7.68 -9.21 14.28
C ARG A 86 7.35 -9.70 15.68
N THR A 87 6.31 -9.15 16.32
CA THR A 87 5.89 -9.56 17.68
C THR A 87 5.50 -11.02 17.76
N VAL A 88 4.83 -11.57 16.73
CA VAL A 88 4.38 -12.98 16.73
C VAL A 88 5.49 -13.97 16.39
N LYS A 89 6.57 -13.51 15.73
CA LYS A 89 7.73 -14.34 15.39
C LYS A 89 8.79 -14.40 16.50
N ALA A 90 8.74 -13.47 17.45
CA ALA A 90 9.62 -13.42 18.63
C ALA A 90 9.12 -14.38 19.70
#